data_AF-A0A7C5JY43-F1
#
_entry.id   AF-A0A7C5JY43-F1
#
_cell.length_a   1.000
_cell.length_b   1.000
_cell.length_c   1.000
_cell.angle_alpha   90.00
_cell.angle_beta   90.00
_cell.angle_gamma   90.00
#
_symmetry.space_group_name_H-M   'P 1'
#
loop_
_entity.id
_entity.type
_entity.pdbx_description
1 polymer ?
#
loop_
_entity_poly.entity_id
_entity_poly.type
_entity_poly.pdbx_seq_one_letter_code
_entity_poly.pdbx_strand_id
1 'polypeptide(L)'
;MTKREEIIATLFKEAQRALNEREIEVAKKKFDEVMHLSEGSYPWIYFEACFGLVDAFIEEGNYSGAVKCSIKALLNAPDEEMFSLGAERLKNVLAIIKKNNKIDSLKNRLEILISQTSPNKDLQTFVMALDAFTKGNLKEAQLLTRNIRSEKLKEIIKSLME
;
A
#
# COMPACT_ATOMS: atom_id res chain seq x y z
N MET A 1 -18.71 23.19 0.42
CA MET A 1 -18.20 22.04 -0.34
C MET A 1 -18.44 22.32 -1.81
N THR A 2 -17.48 21.98 -2.67
CA THR A 2 -17.70 21.95 -4.12
C THR A 2 -18.54 20.72 -4.48
N LYS A 3 -19.23 20.74 -5.62
CA LYS A 3 -19.96 19.57 -6.15
C LYS A 3 -19.06 18.32 -6.26
N ARG A 4 -17.77 18.51 -6.52
CA ARG A 4 -16.77 17.43 -6.58
C ARG A 4 -16.51 16.82 -5.19
N GLU A 5 -16.39 17.64 -4.15
CA GLU A 5 -16.22 17.17 -2.76
C GLU A 5 -17.43 16.38 -2.27
N GLU A 6 -18.64 16.80 -2.63
CA GLU A 6 -19.87 16.08 -2.30
C GLU A 6 -19.93 14.70 -2.96
N ILE A 7 -19.54 14.61 -4.24
CA ILE A 7 -19.46 13.35 -4.98
C ILE A 7 -18.43 12.43 -4.32
N ILE A 8 -17.22 12.93 -4.06
CA ILE A 8 -16.15 12.16 -3.42
C ILE A 8 -16.59 11.65 -2.04
N ALA A 9 -17.14 12.52 -1.19
CA ALA A 9 -17.57 12.14 0.14
C ALA A 9 -18.71 11.09 0.13
N THR A 10 -19.66 11.23 -0.81
CA THR A 10 -20.75 10.27 -0.98
C THR A 10 -20.20 8.92 -1.44
N LEU A 11 -19.38 8.92 -2.48
CA LEU A 11 -18.80 7.71 -3.04
C LEU A 11 -17.90 6.98 -2.03
N PHE A 12 -17.14 7.72 -1.23
CA PHE A 12 -16.30 7.14 -0.19
C PHE A 12 -17.13 6.46 0.92
N LYS A 13 -18.23 7.09 1.36
CA LYS A 13 -19.18 6.47 2.31
C LYS A 13 -19.81 5.21 1.73
N GLU A 14 -20.20 5.23 0.45
CA GLU A 14 -20.74 4.06 -0.23
C GLU A 14 -19.70 2.94 -0.37
N ALA A 15 -18.44 3.28 -0.65
CA ALA A 15 -17.34 2.31 -0.71
C ALA A 15 -17.13 1.60 0.64
N GLN A 16 -17.10 2.37 1.73
CA GLN A 16 -16.99 1.84 3.08
C GLN A 16 -18.19 0.96 3.45
N ARG A 17 -19.40 1.37 3.08
CA ARG A 17 -20.61 0.57 3.30
C ARG A 17 -20.55 -0.77 2.56
N ALA A 18 -20.20 -0.75 1.27
CA ALA A 18 -20.04 -1.95 0.47
C ALA A 18 -18.99 -2.90 1.07
N LEU A 19 -17.87 -2.36 1.56
CA LEU A 19 -16.84 -3.16 2.25
C LEU A 19 -17.39 -3.83 3.52
N ASN A 20 -18.13 -3.09 4.35
CA ASN A 20 -18.75 -3.61 5.56
C ASN A 20 -19.81 -4.68 5.28
N GLU A 21 -20.56 -4.53 4.19
CA GLU A 21 -21.56 -5.49 3.69
C GLU A 21 -20.90 -6.66 2.92
N ARG A 22 -19.57 -6.70 2.83
CA ARG A 22 -18.76 -7.70 2.10
C ARG A 22 -19.05 -7.75 0.59
N GLU A 23 -19.55 -6.67 0.01
CA GLU A 23 -19.70 -6.49 -1.43
C GLU A 23 -18.35 -6.05 -2.05
N ILE A 24 -17.35 -6.95 -2.02
CA ILE A 24 -15.95 -6.57 -2.21
C ILE A 24 -15.67 -5.93 -3.58
N GLU A 25 -16.24 -6.46 -4.66
CA GLU A 25 -16.06 -5.90 -6.01
C GLU A 25 -16.69 -4.50 -6.14
N VAL A 26 -17.82 -4.26 -5.46
CA VAL A 26 -18.47 -2.94 -5.42
C VAL A 26 -17.60 -1.96 -4.64
N ALA A 27 -17.10 -2.36 -3.47
CA ALA A 27 -16.19 -1.56 -2.67
C ALA A 27 -14.94 -1.16 -3.46
N LYS A 28 -14.30 -2.13 -4.14
CA LYS A 28 -13.10 -1.88 -4.96
C LYS A 28 -13.36 -0.86 -6.06
N LYS A 29 -14.43 -1.03 -6.82
CA LYS A 29 -14.78 -0.10 -7.89
C LYS A 29 -14.99 1.32 -7.36
N LYS A 30 -15.67 1.46 -6.22
CA LYS A 30 -15.93 2.77 -5.63
C LYS A 30 -14.67 3.41 -5.05
N PHE A 31 -13.82 2.66 -4.35
CA PHE A 31 -12.54 3.21 -3.86
C PHE A 31 -11.62 3.62 -5.01
N ASP A 32 -11.56 2.85 -6.10
CA ASP A 32 -10.77 3.22 -7.29
C ASP A 32 -11.28 4.52 -7.93
N GLU A 33 -12.59 4.69 -8.02
CA GLU A 33 -13.20 5.93 -8.51
C GLU A 33 -12.97 7.11 -7.54
N VAL A 34 -12.99 6.89 -6.21
CA VAL A 34 -12.57 7.90 -5.24
C VAL A 34 -11.11 8.30 -5.46
N MET A 35 -10.21 7.34 -5.65
CA MET A 35 -8.79 7.61 -5.93
C MET A 35 -8.67 8.49 -7.18
N HIS A 36 -9.33 8.12 -8.28
CA HIS A 36 -9.30 8.91 -9.51
C HIS A 36 -9.78 10.36 -9.31
N LEU A 37 -10.88 10.54 -8.56
CA LEU A 37 -11.44 11.87 -8.32
C LEU A 37 -10.63 12.71 -7.30
N SER A 38 -9.84 12.07 -6.44
CA SER A 38 -9.08 12.72 -5.37
C SER A 38 -7.61 12.97 -5.71
N GLU A 39 -7.07 12.32 -6.74
CA GLU A 39 -5.67 12.41 -7.13
C GLU A 39 -5.20 13.87 -7.32
N GLY A 40 -4.07 14.21 -6.69
CA GLY A 40 -3.44 15.53 -6.70
C GLY A 40 -4.19 16.66 -5.96
N SER A 41 -5.50 16.53 -5.72
CA SER A 41 -6.34 17.61 -5.16
C SER A 41 -6.74 17.36 -3.71
N TYR A 42 -6.93 16.09 -3.33
CA TYR A 42 -7.38 15.68 -2.00
C TYR A 42 -6.52 14.52 -1.47
N PRO A 43 -5.25 14.77 -1.09
CA PRO A 43 -4.29 13.71 -0.76
C PRO A 43 -4.75 12.78 0.36
N TRP A 44 -5.38 13.32 1.41
CA TRP A 44 -5.93 12.53 2.51
C TRP A 44 -7.02 11.55 2.06
N ILE A 45 -7.90 11.99 1.14
CA ILE A 45 -8.97 11.12 0.64
C ILE A 45 -8.39 10.04 -0.28
N TYR A 46 -7.43 10.40 -1.13
CA TYR A 46 -6.71 9.44 -1.97
C TYR A 46 -6.01 8.37 -1.12
N PHE A 47 -5.33 8.81 -0.06
CA PHE A 47 -4.64 7.94 0.90
C PHE A 47 -5.60 6.96 1.57
N GLU A 48 -6.73 7.43 2.09
CA GLU A 48 -7.71 6.56 2.74
C GLU A 48 -8.39 5.62 1.75
N ALA A 49 -8.62 6.05 0.50
CA ALA A 49 -9.15 5.16 -0.54
C ALA A 49 -8.15 4.06 -0.94
N CYS A 50 -6.85 4.37 -0.96
CA CYS A 50 -5.82 3.34 -1.14
C CYS A 50 -5.90 2.27 -0.05
N PHE A 51 -6.07 2.66 1.22
CA PHE A 51 -6.19 1.70 2.33
C PHE A 51 -7.56 1.00 2.38
N GLY A 52 -8.64 1.64 1.90
CA GLY A 52 -9.90 0.94 1.66
C GLY A 52 -9.76 -0.20 0.65
N LEU A 53 -8.98 0.01 -0.42
CA LEU A 53 -8.62 -1.07 -1.37
C LEU A 53 -7.73 -2.14 -0.73
N VAL A 54 -6.83 -1.77 0.18
CA VAL A 54 -6.00 -2.74 0.93
C VAL A 54 -6.90 -3.71 1.68
N ASP A 55 -7.88 -3.21 2.42
CA ASP A 55 -8.80 -4.03 3.20
C ASP A 55 -9.63 -4.96 2.29
N ALA A 56 -10.16 -4.43 1.20
CA ALA A 56 -10.88 -5.21 0.20
C ALA A 56 -10.03 -6.34 -0.40
N PHE A 57 -8.77 -6.05 -0.74
CA PHE A 57 -7.85 -7.06 -1.28
C PHE A 57 -7.43 -8.11 -0.24
N ILE A 58 -7.32 -7.74 1.04
CA ILE A 58 -7.03 -8.69 2.12
C ILE A 58 -8.20 -9.67 2.30
N GLU A 59 -9.45 -9.21 2.26
CA GLU A 59 -10.64 -10.07 2.35
C GLU A 59 -10.69 -11.10 1.20
N GLU A 60 -10.23 -10.74 -0.01
CA GLU A 60 -10.12 -11.65 -1.16
C GLU A 60 -8.87 -12.58 -1.11
N GLY A 61 -7.98 -12.39 -0.15
CA GLY A 61 -6.67 -13.05 -0.13
C GLY A 61 -5.71 -12.57 -1.24
N ASN A 62 -6.00 -11.45 -1.89
CA ASN A 62 -5.14 -10.84 -2.90
C ASN A 62 -4.08 -9.93 -2.26
N TYR A 63 -3.11 -10.54 -1.58
CA TYR A 63 -2.06 -9.82 -0.87
C TYR A 63 -1.18 -8.96 -1.78
N SER A 64 -1.00 -9.35 -3.05
CA SER A 64 -0.26 -8.54 -4.01
C SER A 64 -0.97 -7.21 -4.32
N GLY A 65 -2.30 -7.24 -4.41
CA GLY A 65 -3.13 -6.04 -4.57
C GLY A 65 -3.03 -5.13 -3.35
N ALA A 66 -3.13 -5.70 -2.15
CA ALA A 66 -2.98 -4.98 -0.90
C ALA A 66 -1.63 -4.23 -0.82
N VAL A 67 -0.50 -4.93 -1.03
CA VAL A 67 0.83 -4.30 -1.00
C VAL A 67 0.95 -3.20 -2.07
N LYS A 68 0.45 -3.43 -3.29
CA LYS A 68 0.48 -2.41 -4.35
C LYS A 68 -0.27 -1.14 -3.95
N CYS A 69 -1.47 -1.26 -3.36
CA CYS A 69 -2.23 -0.10 -2.91
C CYS A 69 -1.58 0.62 -1.73
N SER A 70 -0.98 -0.11 -0.79
CA SER A 70 -0.19 0.53 0.27
C SER A 70 0.98 1.34 -0.32
N ILE A 71 1.76 0.77 -1.24
CA ILE A 71 2.87 1.49 -1.89
C ILE A 71 2.40 2.72 -2.66
N LYS A 72 1.24 2.64 -3.34
CA LYS A 72 0.62 3.81 -3.99
C LYS A 72 0.29 4.92 -2.99
N ALA A 73 -0.20 4.57 -1.79
CA ALA A 73 -0.48 5.54 -0.73
C ALA A 73 0.81 6.23 -0.27
N LEU A 74 1.88 5.48 -0.01
CA LEU A 74 3.17 6.05 0.39
C LEU A 74 3.78 6.93 -0.71
N LEU A 75 3.65 6.54 -1.99
CA LEU A 75 4.17 7.32 -3.12
C LEU A 75 3.49 8.68 -3.26
N ASN A 76 2.20 8.77 -2.91
CA ASN A 76 1.38 9.98 -3.04
C ASN A 76 1.20 10.74 -1.71
N ALA A 77 1.91 10.34 -0.66
CA ALA A 77 1.88 11.06 0.61
C ALA A 77 2.49 12.47 0.41
N PRO A 78 1.77 13.56 0.75
CA PRO A 78 2.22 14.93 0.52
C PRO A 78 3.25 15.40 1.56
N ASP A 79 3.33 14.70 2.70
CA ASP A 79 4.18 15.05 3.84
C ASP A 79 4.63 13.80 4.62
N GLU A 80 5.55 14.02 5.56
CA GLU A 80 6.14 12.98 6.39
C GLU A 80 5.14 12.33 7.35
N GLU A 81 4.11 13.06 7.78
CA GLU A 81 3.09 12.53 8.70
C GLU A 81 2.26 11.45 8.00
N MET A 82 1.73 11.77 6.81
CA MET A 82 0.97 10.81 6.01
C MET A 82 1.85 9.66 5.54
N PHE A 83 3.11 9.92 5.16
CA PHE A 83 4.06 8.87 4.80
C PHE A 83 4.31 7.92 5.96
N SER A 84 4.52 8.48 7.15
CA SER A 84 4.73 7.75 8.41
C SER A 84 3.56 6.84 8.75
N LEU A 85 2.33 7.35 8.65
CA LEU A 85 1.11 6.57 8.85
C LEU A 85 0.96 5.45 7.81
N GLY A 86 1.25 5.76 6.54
CA GLY A 86 1.22 4.78 5.45
C GLY A 86 2.20 3.64 5.67
N ALA A 87 3.43 3.94 6.10
CA ALA A 87 4.45 2.94 6.43
C ALA A 87 4.02 2.03 7.58
N GLU A 88 3.39 2.59 8.63
CA GLU A 88 2.84 1.80 9.74
C GLU A 88 1.72 0.87 9.28
N ARG A 89 0.76 1.36 8.48
CA ARG A 89 -0.30 0.52 7.93
C ARG A 89 0.27 -0.57 7.01
N LEU A 90 1.26 -0.25 6.16
CA LEU A 90 1.95 -1.24 5.33
C LEU A 90 2.67 -2.32 6.15
N LYS A 91 3.30 -1.94 7.27
CA LYS A 91 3.88 -2.90 8.22
C LYS A 91 2.83 -3.90 8.70
N ASN A 92 1.65 -3.41 9.07
CA ASN A 92 0.54 -4.25 9.53
C ASN A 92 0.04 -5.19 8.41
N VAL A 93 -0.09 -4.69 7.18
CA VAL A 93 -0.43 -5.51 6.00
C VAL A 93 0.57 -6.64 5.81
N LEU A 94 1.87 -6.34 5.83
CA LEU A 94 2.93 -7.34 5.66
C LEU A 94 2.97 -8.34 6.82
N ALA A 95 2.68 -7.91 8.05
CA ALA A 95 2.54 -8.79 9.21
C ALA A 95 1.37 -9.77 9.05
N ILE A 96 0.21 -9.32 8.53
CA ILE A 96 -0.93 -10.20 8.21
C ILE A 96 -0.52 -11.25 7.16
N ILE A 97 0.16 -10.83 6.09
CA ILE A 97 0.61 -11.71 5.02
C ILE A 97 1.59 -12.78 5.55
N LYS A 98 2.54 -12.36 6.41
CA LYS A 98 3.49 -13.25 7.07
C LYS A 98 2.79 -14.25 7.99
N LYS A 99 1.88 -13.77 8.85
CA LYS A 99 1.09 -14.62 9.77
C LYS A 99 0.27 -15.69 9.03
N ASN A 100 -0.23 -15.36 7.84
CA ASN A 100 -1.00 -16.28 7.01
C ASN A 100 -0.12 -17.25 6.18
N ASN A 101 1.21 -17.18 6.29
CA ASN A 101 2.17 -17.93 5.46
C ASN A 101 1.99 -17.67 3.95
N LYS A 102 1.76 -16.41 3.57
CA LYS A 102 1.45 -16.00 2.19
C LYS A 102 2.49 -15.05 1.59
N ILE A 103 3.67 -14.92 2.18
CA ILE A 103 4.75 -14.07 1.65
C ILE A 103 5.13 -14.48 0.22
N ASP A 104 5.15 -15.78 -0.08
CA ASP A 104 5.45 -16.30 -1.43
C ASP A 104 4.46 -15.82 -2.50
N SER A 105 3.24 -15.41 -2.11
CA SER A 105 2.26 -14.84 -3.05
C SER A 105 2.71 -13.49 -3.64
N LEU A 106 3.69 -12.84 -3.02
CA LEU A 106 4.27 -11.59 -3.48
C LEU A 106 5.44 -11.79 -4.47
N LYS A 107 5.99 -13.01 -4.56
CA LYS A 107 7.15 -13.32 -5.40
C LYS A 107 6.87 -12.94 -6.87
N ASN A 108 7.78 -12.16 -7.46
CA ASN A 108 7.70 -11.64 -8.84
C ASN A 108 6.48 -10.72 -9.11
N ARG A 109 5.73 -10.30 -8.08
CA ARG A 109 4.57 -9.39 -8.25
C ARG A 109 4.91 -7.93 -7.98
N LEU A 110 6.08 -7.68 -7.38
CA LEU A 110 6.53 -6.36 -6.93
C LEU A 110 7.43 -5.64 -7.94
N GLU A 111 8.01 -6.35 -8.92
CA GLU A 111 8.93 -5.75 -9.92
C GLU A 111 8.32 -4.55 -10.65
N ILE A 112 7.04 -4.62 -11.01
CA ILE A 112 6.34 -3.51 -11.68
C ILE A 112 6.34 -2.22 -10.84
N LEU A 113 6.34 -2.35 -9.50
CA LEU A 113 6.34 -1.21 -8.58
C LEU A 113 7.72 -0.52 -8.51
N ILE A 114 8.82 -1.20 -8.87
CA ILE A 114 10.17 -0.63 -8.82
C ILE A 114 10.27 0.58 -9.77
N SER A 115 9.69 0.48 -10.96
CA SER A 115 9.66 1.58 -11.93
C SER A 115 8.77 2.75 -11.46
N GLN A 116 7.60 2.43 -10.88
CA GLN A 116 6.61 3.39 -10.43
C GLN A 116 7.06 4.20 -9.21
N THR A 117 7.93 3.63 -8.38
CA THR A 117 8.45 4.27 -7.17
C THR A 117 9.72 5.10 -7.40
N SER A 118 10.22 5.18 -8.63
CA SER A 118 11.43 5.94 -8.98
C SER A 118 11.46 7.42 -8.53
N PRO A 119 10.34 8.16 -8.40
CA PRO A 119 10.36 9.51 -7.82
C PRO A 119 10.82 9.55 -6.36
N ASN A 120 10.66 8.45 -5.61
CA ASN A 120 11.07 8.33 -4.22
C ASN A 120 12.11 7.19 -4.07
N LYS A 121 13.39 7.55 -4.09
CA LYS A 121 14.51 6.60 -4.02
C LYS A 121 14.46 5.66 -2.82
N ASP A 122 14.02 6.16 -1.67
CA ASP A 122 13.92 5.36 -0.45
C ASP A 122 12.82 4.31 -0.58
N LEU A 123 11.65 4.71 -1.07
CA LEU A 123 10.54 3.80 -1.33
C LEU A 123 10.87 2.79 -2.44
N GLN A 124 11.57 3.22 -3.49
CA GLN A 124 12.06 2.33 -4.55
C GLN A 124 13.01 1.26 -3.98
N THR A 125 14.01 1.69 -3.20
CA THR A 125 14.97 0.78 -2.58
C THR A 125 14.27 -0.18 -1.62
N PHE A 126 13.26 0.30 -0.89
CA PHE A 126 12.40 -0.54 -0.05
C PHE A 126 11.64 -1.60 -0.86
N VAL A 127 11.02 -1.24 -1.98
CA VAL A 127 10.33 -2.21 -2.85
C VAL A 127 11.30 -3.25 -3.40
N MET A 128 12.51 -2.85 -3.80
CA MET A 128 13.55 -3.78 -4.23
C MET A 128 13.96 -4.74 -3.09
N ALA A 129 14.14 -4.22 -1.87
CA ALA A 129 14.48 -5.02 -0.70
C ALA A 129 13.36 -6.03 -0.37
N LEU A 130 12.10 -5.61 -0.45
CA LEU A 130 10.94 -6.46 -0.24
C LEU A 130 10.83 -7.55 -1.32
N ASP A 131 11.03 -7.20 -2.59
CA ASP A 131 11.04 -8.17 -3.69
C ASP A 131 12.15 -9.21 -3.51
N ALA A 132 13.37 -8.78 -3.20
CA ALA A 132 14.48 -9.69 -2.87
C ALA A 132 14.14 -10.61 -1.67
N PHE A 133 13.52 -10.07 -0.62
CA PHE A 133 13.07 -10.85 0.53
C PHE A 133 12.04 -11.92 0.13
N THR A 134 11.01 -11.55 -0.62
CA THR A 134 9.95 -12.49 -1.08
C THR A 134 10.47 -13.57 -2.04
N LYS A 135 11.63 -13.34 -2.65
CA LYS A 135 12.33 -14.33 -3.50
C LYS A 135 13.27 -15.25 -2.71
N GLY A 136 13.44 -15.03 -1.40
CA GLY A 136 14.37 -15.77 -0.56
C GLY A 136 15.81 -15.24 -0.60
N ASN A 137 16.07 -14.13 -1.28
CA ASN A 137 17.40 -13.52 -1.41
C ASN A 137 17.73 -12.64 -0.19
N LEU A 138 17.85 -13.25 0.99
CA LEU A 138 18.01 -12.52 2.26
C LEU A 138 19.24 -11.62 2.30
N LYS A 139 20.37 -12.04 1.72
CA LYS A 139 21.60 -11.23 1.65
C LYS A 139 21.40 -9.94 0.85
N GLU A 140 20.71 -10.04 -0.29
CA GLU A 140 20.41 -8.89 -1.15
C GLU A 140 19.41 -7.95 -0.46
N ALA A 141 18.36 -8.50 0.14
CA ALA A 141 17.39 -7.73 0.90
C ALA A 141 18.05 -6.96 2.06
N GLN A 142 18.98 -7.58 2.79
CA GLN A 142 19.75 -6.92 3.85
C GLN A 142 20.65 -5.80 3.33
N LEU A 143 21.33 -6.01 2.19
CA LEU A 143 22.16 -5.00 1.55
C LEU A 143 21.34 -3.77 1.13
N LEU A 144 20.22 -4.01 0.44
CA LEU A 144 19.31 -2.95 0.00
C LEU A 144 18.72 -2.19 1.19
N THR A 145 18.35 -2.90 2.27
CA THR A 145 17.81 -2.28 3.49
C THR A 145 18.78 -1.27 4.11
N ARG A 146 20.08 -1.52 4.07
CA ARG A 146 21.09 -0.58 4.60
C ARG A 146 21.14 0.75 3.83
N ASN A 147 20.74 0.74 2.56
CA ASN A 147 20.76 1.91 1.68
C ASN A 147 19.49 2.78 1.77
N ILE A 148 18.45 2.31 2.46
CA ILE A 148 17.24 3.08 2.74
C ILE A 148 17.57 4.14 3.81
N ARG A 149 17.20 5.41 3.66
CA ARG A 149 17.44 6.44 4.70
C ARG A 149 16.31 6.47 5.73
N SER A 150 15.07 6.25 5.29
CA SER A 150 13.89 6.12 6.16
C SER A 150 14.01 4.93 7.13
N GLU A 151 14.13 5.22 8.42
CA GLU A 151 14.18 4.18 9.45
C GLU A 151 12.87 3.38 9.54
N LYS A 152 11.72 4.02 9.31
CA LYS A 152 10.42 3.32 9.28
C LYS A 152 10.38 2.22 8.22
N LEU A 153 10.84 2.51 7.00
CA LEU A 153 10.90 1.51 5.94
C LEU A 153 11.91 0.39 6.24
N LYS A 154 13.06 0.73 6.84
CA LYS A 154 14.04 -0.27 7.29
C LYS A 154 13.45 -1.24 8.31
N GLU A 155 12.74 -0.72 9.30
CA GLU A 155 12.14 -1.51 10.37
C GLU A 155 11.13 -2.54 9.83
N ILE A 156 10.39 -2.19 8.78
CA ILE A 156 9.46 -3.12 8.13
C ILE A 156 10.22 -4.35 7.61
N ILE A 157 11.28 -4.16 6.81
CA ILE A 157 12.05 -5.30 6.27
C ILE A 157 12.71 -6.11 7.37
N LYS A 158 13.29 -5.45 8.39
CA LYS A 158 13.89 -6.13 9.54
C LYS A 158 12.88 -7.03 10.26
N SER A 159 11.69 -6.51 10.55
CA SER A 159 10.61 -7.28 11.21
C SER A 159 10.11 -8.47 10.38
N LEU A 160 10.29 -8.44 9.06
CA LEU A 160 9.96 -9.57 8.21
C LEU A 160 11.03 -10.67 8.25
N MET A 161 12.28 -10.32 8.51
CA MET A 161 13.41 -11.27 8.59
C MET A 161 13.57 -11.95 9.95
N GLU A 162 13.03 -11.36 11.02
CA GLU A 162 12.97 -11.93 12.38
C GLU A 162 11.96 -13.08 12.49
#